data_AF-A0A848NB22-F1
#
_entry.id   AF-A0A848NB22-F1
#
_cell.length_a   1.000
_cell.length_b   1.000
_cell.length_c   1.000
_cell.angle_alpha   90.00
_cell.angle_beta   90.00
_cell.angle_gamma   90.00
#
_symmetry.space_group_name_H-M   'P 1'
#
loop_
_entity.id
_entity.type
_entity.pdbx_description
1 polymer ?
#
loop_
_entity_poly.entity_id
_entity_poly.type
_entity_poly.pdbx_seq_one_letter_code
_entity_poly.pdbx_strand_id
1 'polypeptide(L)'
;MPLKPPLPPAQTLAVNNPDKVALFWLTTAAGAVLFVTFQLFFYVNDFVRTQGATPAITFEPDVLWMFPAFYGCWIVAVLFALIGTRKTQWVALVLGSLLVVLNTLGGIADGLRDGWHVAFSAVFFITLPGVFAIAATWRRIKNKENGHADE
;
A
#
# COMPACT_ATOMS: atom_id res chain seq x y z
N MET A 1 -18.67 -50.43 -1.76
CA MET A 1 -17.67 -49.34 -1.90
C MET A 1 -18.23 -48.32 -2.88
N PRO A 2 -18.61 -47.09 -2.46
CA PRO A 2 -19.02 -46.07 -3.41
C PRO A 2 -17.79 -45.29 -3.91
N LEU A 3 -17.64 -45.22 -5.23
CA LEU A 3 -16.60 -44.48 -5.93
C LEU A 3 -16.79 -42.97 -5.73
N LYS A 4 -15.78 -42.33 -5.13
CA LYS A 4 -15.70 -40.88 -4.97
C LYS A 4 -15.48 -40.25 -6.35
N PRO A 5 -16.33 -39.33 -6.83
CA PRO A 5 -16.08 -38.64 -8.10
C PRO A 5 -14.84 -37.73 -7.95
N PRO A 6 -14.01 -37.61 -8.99
CA PRO A 6 -12.81 -36.79 -8.94
C PRO A 6 -13.20 -35.30 -8.85
N LEU A 7 -12.65 -34.60 -7.85
CA LEU A 7 -12.83 -33.17 -7.68
C LEU A 7 -12.29 -32.42 -8.93
N PRO A 8 -13.02 -31.43 -9.48
CA PRO A 8 -12.52 -30.65 -10.59
C PRO A 8 -11.36 -29.71 -10.16
N PRO A 9 -10.29 -29.59 -10.96
CA PRO A 9 -9.09 -28.78 -10.66
C PRO A 9 -9.30 -27.25 -10.69
N ALA A 10 -10.55 -26.78 -10.85
CA ALA A 10 -10.89 -25.37 -10.95
C ALA A 10 -11.05 -24.66 -9.59
N GLN A 11 -11.10 -25.39 -8.46
CA GLN A 11 -11.20 -24.78 -7.13
C GLN A 11 -9.86 -24.30 -6.56
N THR A 12 -8.74 -24.65 -7.19
CA THR A 12 -7.39 -24.24 -6.76
C THR A 12 -7.02 -22.79 -7.07
N LEU A 13 -7.89 -22.05 -7.77
CA LEU A 13 -7.80 -20.59 -7.95
C LEU A 13 -8.93 -19.84 -7.24
N ALA A 14 -9.54 -20.44 -6.23
CA ALA A 14 -10.34 -19.71 -5.26
C ALA A 14 -9.39 -18.91 -4.34
N VAL A 15 -8.87 -17.79 -4.85
CA VAL A 15 -8.19 -16.79 -4.02
C VAL A 15 -9.16 -16.47 -2.88
N ASN A 16 -8.83 -16.90 -1.66
CA ASN A 16 -9.70 -16.68 -0.51
C ASN A 16 -9.88 -15.17 -0.36
N ASN A 17 -11.06 -14.73 0.07
CA ASN A 17 -11.34 -13.30 0.28
C ASN A 17 -10.26 -12.53 1.09
N PRO A 18 -9.57 -13.10 2.11
CA PRO A 18 -8.37 -12.49 2.70
C PRO A 18 -7.22 -12.21 1.73
N ASP A 19 -6.92 -13.16 0.86
CA ASP A 19 -5.80 -13.08 -0.07
C ASP A 19 -6.05 -11.94 -1.08
N LYS A 20 -7.31 -11.69 -1.47
CA LYS A 20 -7.68 -10.54 -2.29
C LYS A 20 -7.39 -9.20 -1.61
N VAL A 21 -7.75 -9.07 -0.32
CA VAL A 21 -7.52 -7.83 0.43
C VAL A 21 -6.01 -7.59 0.63
N ALA A 22 -5.28 -8.65 0.97
CA ALA A 22 -3.83 -8.59 1.08
C ALA A 22 -3.16 -8.20 -0.25
N LEU A 23 -3.63 -8.75 -1.38
CA LEU A 23 -3.14 -8.38 -2.71
C LEU A 23 -3.36 -6.90 -3.00
N PHE A 24 -4.52 -6.32 -2.67
CA PHE A 24 -4.74 -4.88 -2.85
C PHE A 24 -3.79 -4.03 -2.00
N TRP A 25 -3.57 -4.41 -0.73
CA TRP A 25 -2.57 -3.74 0.12
C TRP A 25 -1.15 -3.91 -0.41
N LEU A 26 -0.81 -5.08 -0.95
CA LEU A 26 0.49 -5.37 -1.53
C LEU A 26 0.72 -4.57 -2.82
N THR A 27 -0.29 -4.46 -3.68
CA THR A 27 -0.25 -3.60 -4.87
C THR A 27 -0.06 -2.14 -4.48
N THR A 28 -0.73 -1.67 -3.43
CA THR A 28 -0.56 -0.30 -2.92
C THR A 28 0.85 -0.10 -2.36
N ALA A 29 1.38 -1.06 -1.61
CA ALA A 29 2.75 -1.03 -1.10
C ALA A 29 3.78 -0.99 -2.24
N ALA A 30 3.61 -1.80 -3.28
CA ALA A 30 4.45 -1.79 -4.46
C ALA A 30 4.38 -0.42 -5.18
N GLY A 31 3.19 0.17 -5.29
CA GLY A 31 3.01 1.51 -5.81
C GLY A 31 3.75 2.59 -5.00
N ALA A 32 3.71 2.51 -3.67
CA ALA A 32 4.46 3.40 -2.79
C ALA A 32 5.99 3.27 -2.98
N VAL A 33 6.51 2.05 -3.14
CA VAL A 33 7.93 1.79 -3.40
C VAL A 33 8.34 2.32 -4.78
N LEU A 34 7.52 2.13 -5.81
CA LEU A 34 7.77 2.69 -7.14
C LEU A 34 7.78 4.22 -7.09
N PHE A 35 6.82 4.82 -6.38
CA PHE A 35 6.73 6.27 -6.24
C PHE A 35 7.98 6.88 -5.59
N VAL A 36 8.43 6.35 -4.44
CA VAL A 36 9.64 6.86 -3.79
C VAL A 36 10.89 6.65 -4.64
N THR A 37 10.93 5.55 -5.40
CA THR A 37 12.02 5.29 -6.35
C THR A 37 12.05 6.36 -7.44
N PHE A 38 10.89 6.70 -8.02
CA PHE A 38 10.80 7.78 -9.00
C PHE A 38 11.20 9.13 -8.42
N GLN A 39 10.76 9.47 -7.20
CA GLN A 39 11.19 10.69 -6.52
C GLN A 39 12.72 10.73 -6.38
N LEU A 40 13.33 9.63 -5.95
CA LEU A 40 14.79 9.53 -5.80
C LEU A 40 15.52 9.78 -7.12
N PHE A 41 15.02 9.21 -8.22
CA PHE A 41 15.59 9.46 -9.55
C PHE A 41 15.44 10.91 -10.00
N PHE A 42 14.29 11.55 -9.77
CA PHE A 42 14.11 12.97 -10.10
C PHE A 42 15.04 13.86 -9.27
N TYR A 43 15.15 13.59 -7.98
CA TYR A 43 16.06 14.30 -7.09
C TYR A 43 17.52 14.17 -7.56
N VAL A 44 18.00 12.95 -7.84
CA VAL A 44 19.37 12.73 -8.32
C VAL A 44 19.60 13.41 -9.67
N ASN A 45 18.64 13.34 -10.58
CA ASN A 45 18.74 13.97 -11.89
C ASN A 45 18.81 15.51 -11.78
N ASP A 46 18.03 16.10 -10.89
CA ASP A 46 18.08 17.55 -10.63
C ASP A 46 19.38 17.97 -9.92
N PHE A 47 19.85 17.17 -8.97
CA PHE A 47 21.15 17.36 -8.30
C PHE A 47 22.31 17.37 -9.30
N VAL A 48 22.32 16.42 -10.25
CA VAL A 48 23.33 16.36 -11.32
C VAL A 48 23.21 17.58 -12.24
N ARG A 49 21.99 17.99 -12.62
CA ARG A 49 21.75 19.15 -13.48
C ARG A 49 22.19 20.47 -12.84
N THR A 50 21.98 20.60 -11.54
CA THR A 50 22.33 21.79 -10.77
C THR A 50 23.78 21.77 -10.27
N GLN A 51 24.59 20.79 -10.70
CA GLN A 51 25.99 20.60 -10.27
C GLN A 51 26.15 20.59 -8.73
N GLY A 52 25.14 20.07 -8.02
CA GLY A 52 25.13 20.02 -6.57
C GLY A 52 24.80 21.34 -5.85
N ALA A 53 24.32 22.37 -6.56
CA ALA A 53 23.90 23.65 -5.97
C ALA A 53 22.49 23.59 -5.34
N THR A 54 21.72 22.52 -5.58
CA THR A 54 20.50 22.26 -4.82
C THR A 54 20.87 22.02 -3.37
N PRO A 55 20.24 22.72 -2.39
CA PRO A 55 20.49 22.47 -0.99
C PRO A 55 20.19 21.00 -0.76
N ALA A 56 21.23 20.23 -0.49
CA ALA A 56 21.10 18.81 -0.22
C ALA A 56 20.03 18.68 0.86
N ILE A 57 18.94 17.97 0.56
CA ILE A 57 18.15 17.37 1.63
C ILE A 57 19.09 16.32 2.22
N THR A 58 20.03 16.81 3.03
CA THR A 58 20.92 16.02 3.85
C THR A 58 19.98 15.50 4.90
N PHE A 59 19.33 14.38 4.59
CA PHE A 59 18.72 13.57 5.63
C PHE A 59 19.84 13.29 6.61
N GLU A 60 19.75 13.95 7.76
CA GLU A 60 20.67 13.74 8.86
C GLU A 60 20.78 12.22 9.04
N PRO A 61 21.99 11.66 9.21
CA PRO A 61 22.16 10.20 9.30
C PRO A 61 21.22 9.56 10.33
N ASP A 62 20.90 10.31 11.38
CA ASP A 62 19.99 9.96 12.47
C ASP A 62 18.51 9.90 12.06
N VAL A 63 18.14 10.30 10.85
CA VAL A 63 16.77 10.27 10.30
C VAL A 63 16.64 9.27 9.16
N LEU A 64 17.75 8.80 8.58
CA LEU A 64 17.75 7.82 7.48
C LEU A 64 16.99 6.53 7.81
N TRP A 65 16.99 6.10 9.08
CA TRP A 65 16.25 4.91 9.52
C TRP A 65 14.72 5.08 9.44
N MET A 66 14.20 6.31 9.40
CA MET A 66 12.75 6.55 9.25
C MET A 66 12.24 6.07 7.90
N PHE A 67 13.05 6.12 6.84
CA PHE A 67 12.67 5.61 5.51
C PHE A 67 12.34 4.11 5.53
N PRO A 68 13.27 3.20 5.88
CA PRO A 68 12.97 1.78 5.93
C PRO A 68 11.91 1.45 7.00
N ALA A 69 11.83 2.20 8.10
CA ALA A 69 10.75 2.01 9.07
C ALA A 69 9.37 2.35 8.48
N PHE A 70 9.25 3.48 7.79
CA PHE A 70 8.01 3.93 7.16
C PHE A 70 7.56 3.00 6.03
N TYR A 71 8.47 2.62 5.13
CA TYR A 71 8.14 1.67 4.06
C TYR A 71 7.94 0.23 4.60
N GLY A 72 8.62 -0.14 5.68
CA GLY A 72 8.40 -1.40 6.40
C GLY A 72 6.98 -1.53 6.97
N CYS A 73 6.36 -0.42 7.40
CA CYS A 73 4.96 -0.40 7.86
C CYS A 73 3.96 -0.88 6.79
N TRP A 74 4.26 -0.71 5.50
CA TRP A 74 3.42 -1.25 4.42
C TRP A 74 3.37 -2.78 4.43
N ILE A 75 4.51 -3.43 4.70
CA ILE A 75 4.58 -4.89 4.81
C ILE A 75 3.76 -5.34 6.02
N VAL A 76 3.87 -4.64 7.14
CA VAL A 76 3.09 -4.92 8.35
C VAL A 76 1.58 -4.84 8.07
N ALA A 77 1.13 -3.81 7.32
CA ALA A 77 -0.27 -3.69 6.90
C ALA A 77 -0.73 -4.88 6.03
N VAL A 78 0.10 -5.33 5.09
CA VAL A 78 -0.18 -6.53 4.27
C VAL A 78 -0.27 -7.79 5.11
N LEU A 79 0.63 -7.98 6.07
CA LEU A 79 0.60 -9.15 6.97
C LEU A 79 -0.67 -9.16 7.82
N PHE A 80 -1.08 -8.02 8.37
CA PHE A 80 -2.35 -7.91 9.10
C PHE A 80 -3.57 -8.19 8.20
N ALA A 81 -3.49 -7.78 6.94
CA ALA A 81 -4.51 -8.07 5.93
C ALA A 81 -4.60 -9.59 5.63
N LEU A 82 -3.46 -10.29 5.56
CA LEU A 82 -3.40 -11.73 5.34
C LEU A 82 -3.98 -12.53 6.50
N ILE A 83 -3.70 -12.14 7.75
CA ILE A 83 -4.21 -12.84 8.95
C ILE A 83 -5.75 -12.93 8.92
N GLY A 84 -6.44 -11.93 8.35
CA GLY A 84 -7.85 -12.04 8.01
C GLY A 84 -8.87 -12.12 9.16
N THR A 85 -8.42 -11.92 10.41
CA THR A 85 -9.30 -11.77 11.57
C THR A 85 -9.95 -10.39 11.58
N ARG A 86 -11.09 -10.22 12.26
CA ARG A 86 -11.80 -8.92 12.31
C ARG A 86 -10.91 -7.82 12.87
N LYS A 87 -10.17 -8.10 13.96
CA LYS A 87 -9.25 -7.15 14.59
C LYS A 87 -8.09 -6.79 13.66
N THR A 88 -7.47 -7.77 12.99
CA THR A 88 -6.35 -7.48 12.08
C THR A 88 -6.78 -6.78 10.81
N GLN A 89 -7.99 -7.02 10.29
CA GLN A 89 -8.54 -6.22 9.18
C GLN A 89 -8.74 -4.75 9.56
N TRP A 90 -9.20 -4.48 10.77
CA TRP A 90 -9.32 -3.12 11.29
C TRP A 90 -7.95 -2.44 11.45
N VAL A 91 -6.97 -3.16 11.99
CA VAL A 91 -5.59 -2.65 12.11
C VAL A 91 -4.99 -2.37 10.73
N ALA A 92 -5.14 -3.30 9.78
CA ALA A 92 -4.69 -3.11 8.40
C ALA A 92 -5.37 -1.92 7.73
N LEU A 93 -6.67 -1.73 7.96
CA LEU A 93 -7.43 -0.60 7.44
C LEU A 93 -6.91 0.73 7.98
N VAL A 94 -6.77 0.87 9.30
CA VAL A 94 -6.31 2.11 9.93
C VAL A 94 -4.87 2.42 9.53
N LEU A 95 -3.97 1.45 9.71
CA LEU A 95 -2.55 1.62 9.39
C LEU A 95 -2.36 1.91 7.91
N GLY A 96 -2.98 1.10 7.04
CA GLY A 96 -2.86 1.25 5.60
C GLY A 96 -3.47 2.55 5.09
N SER A 97 -4.62 2.99 5.61
CA SER A 97 -5.22 4.27 5.25
C SER A 97 -4.32 5.44 5.65
N LEU A 98 -3.73 5.38 6.85
CA LEU A 98 -2.79 6.39 7.32
C LEU A 98 -1.56 6.46 6.39
N LEU A 99 -1.02 5.30 6.00
CA LEU A 99 0.13 5.24 5.08
C LEU A 99 -0.21 5.80 3.68
N VAL A 100 -1.41 5.51 3.15
CA VAL A 100 -1.90 6.12 1.90
C VAL A 100 -1.94 7.64 2.04
N VAL A 101 -2.60 8.16 3.07
CA VAL A 101 -2.75 9.61 3.28
C VAL A 101 -1.40 10.30 3.41
N LEU A 102 -0.48 9.75 4.20
CA LEU A 102 0.86 10.32 4.39
C LEU A 102 1.66 10.36 3.08
N ASN A 103 1.66 9.26 2.31
CA ASN A 103 2.36 9.22 1.02
C ASN A 103 1.71 10.13 -0.03
N THR A 104 0.38 10.22 -0.06
CA THR A 104 -0.32 11.12 -0.98
C THR A 104 -0.07 12.58 -0.63
N LEU A 105 -0.11 12.95 0.64
CA LEU A 105 0.20 14.31 1.10
C LEU A 105 1.66 14.67 0.83
N GLY A 106 2.60 13.76 1.12
CA GLY A 106 4.01 13.91 0.78
C GLY A 106 4.18 14.16 -0.71
N GLY A 107 3.61 13.29 -1.55
CA GLY A 107 3.71 13.44 -2.99
C GLY A 107 3.04 14.69 -3.58
N ILE A 108 1.98 15.21 -2.96
CA ILE A 108 1.40 16.52 -3.33
C ILE A 108 2.34 17.65 -2.94
N ALA A 109 2.93 17.62 -1.75
CA ALA A 109 3.90 18.63 -1.32
C ALA A 109 5.14 18.63 -2.23
N ASP A 110 5.66 17.44 -2.55
CA ASP A 110 6.77 17.27 -3.49
C ASP A 110 6.36 17.72 -4.91
N GLY A 111 5.12 17.46 -5.34
CA GLY A 111 4.63 17.95 -6.63
C GLY A 111 4.39 19.45 -6.71
N LEU A 112 4.11 20.12 -5.59
CA LEU A 112 4.09 21.59 -5.54
C LEU A 112 5.50 22.18 -5.65
N ARG A 113 6.52 21.43 -5.20
CA ARG A 113 7.93 21.84 -5.22
C ARG A 113 8.63 21.53 -6.54
N ASP A 114 8.49 20.30 -7.01
CA ASP A 114 9.28 19.71 -8.10
C ASP A 114 8.46 19.51 -9.39
N GLY A 115 7.16 19.77 -9.34
CA GLY A 115 6.27 19.83 -10.49
C GLY A 115 5.10 18.83 -10.45
N TRP A 116 4.04 19.20 -11.17
CA TRP A 116 2.74 18.50 -11.18
C TRP A 116 2.82 16.99 -11.47
N HIS A 117 3.84 16.54 -12.21
CA HIS A 117 4.04 15.12 -12.52
C HIS A 117 4.32 14.25 -11.27
N VAL A 118 4.93 14.83 -10.22
CA VAL A 118 5.17 14.13 -8.94
C VAL A 118 3.88 13.99 -8.15
N ALA A 119 3.05 15.03 -8.08
CA ALA A 119 1.72 14.93 -7.47
C ALA A 119 0.83 13.92 -8.21
N PHE A 120 0.86 13.94 -9.54
CA PHE A 120 0.08 13.01 -10.36
C PHE A 120 0.49 11.55 -10.15
N SER A 121 1.80 11.29 -10.10
CA SER A 121 2.31 9.93 -9.84
C SER A 121 1.98 9.46 -8.43
N ALA A 122 2.00 10.32 -7.42
CA ALA A 122 1.56 9.98 -6.07
C ALA A 122 0.10 9.52 -6.05
N VAL A 123 -0.78 10.28 -6.71
CA VAL A 123 -2.21 9.96 -6.79
C VAL A 123 -2.43 8.65 -7.55
N PHE A 124 -1.72 8.45 -8.66
CA PHE A 124 -1.90 7.29 -9.52
C PHE A 124 -1.36 6.00 -8.89
N PHE A 125 -0.15 6.03 -8.32
CA PHE A 125 0.53 4.84 -7.80
C PHE A 125 0.13 4.49 -6.37
N ILE A 126 -0.30 5.45 -5.56
CA ILE A 126 -0.62 5.21 -4.14
C ILE A 126 -2.11 5.39 -3.86
N THR A 127 -2.68 6.55 -4.17
CA THR A 127 -4.06 6.86 -3.79
C THR A 127 -5.05 5.93 -4.49
N LEU A 128 -4.87 5.69 -5.78
CA LEU A 128 -5.79 4.88 -6.58
C LEU A 128 -5.84 3.43 -6.08
N PRO A 129 -4.74 2.66 -6.01
CA PRO A 129 -4.77 1.32 -5.44
C PRO A 129 -5.12 1.32 -3.93
N GLY A 130 -4.73 2.36 -3.19
CA GLY A 130 -5.04 2.52 -1.78
C GLY A 130 -6.55 2.63 -1.51
N VAL A 131 -7.28 3.41 -2.31
CA VAL A 131 -8.75 3.51 -2.21
C VAL A 131 -9.42 2.17 -2.46
N PHE A 132 -8.94 1.39 -3.44
CA PHE A 132 -9.43 0.03 -3.68
C PHE A 132 -9.15 -0.89 -2.49
N ALA A 133 -7.95 -0.82 -1.90
CA ALA A 133 -7.58 -1.61 -0.72
C ALA A 133 -8.47 -1.28 0.49
N ILE A 134 -8.72 0.01 0.73
CA ILE A 134 -9.60 0.51 1.79
C ILE A 134 -11.03 0.01 1.57
N ALA A 135 -11.57 0.19 0.37
CA ALA A 135 -12.93 -0.23 0.04
C ALA A 135 -13.11 -1.76 0.16
N ALA A 136 -12.15 -2.55 -0.30
CA ALA A 136 -12.17 -4.00 -0.19
C ALA A 136 -12.11 -4.47 1.27
N THR A 137 -11.24 -3.85 2.07
CA THR A 137 -11.10 -4.16 3.50
C THR A 137 -12.37 -3.80 4.27
N TRP A 138 -12.96 -2.63 4.00
CA TRP A 138 -14.21 -2.16 4.62
C TRP A 138 -15.39 -3.07 4.30
N ARG A 139 -15.57 -3.43 3.02
CA ARG A 139 -16.61 -4.39 2.59
C ARG A 139 -16.48 -5.72 3.32
N ARG A 140 -15.25 -6.20 3.52
CA ARG A 140 -15.01 -7.45 4.23
C ARG A 140 -15.40 -7.37 5.71
N ILE A 141 -15.05 -6.28 6.39
CA ILE A 141 -15.43 -6.05 7.79
C ILE A 141 -16.96 -6.07 7.91
N LYS A 142 -17.66 -5.32 7.04
CA LYS A 142 -19.13 -5.25 7.03
C LYS A 142 -19.81 -6.59 6.73
N ASN A 143 -19.30 -7.35 5.76
CA ASN A 143 -19.89 -8.66 5.44
C ASN A 143 -19.69 -9.69 6.55
N LYS A 144 -18.57 -9.63 7.29
CA LYS A 144 -18.34 -10.49 8.47
C LYS A 144 -19.22 -10.11 9.67
N GLU A 145 -19.66 -8.85 9.74
CA GLU A 145 -20.58 -8.38 10.77
C GLU A 145 -21.99 -8.89 10.55
N ASN A 146 -22.48 -8.86 9.30
CA ASN A 146 -23.80 -9.38 8.96
C ASN A 146 -23.91 -10.91 9.17
N GLY A 147 -22.86 -11.67 8.88
CA GLY A 147 -22.87 -13.14 9.03
C GLY A 147 -22.91 -13.64 10.47
N HIS A 148 -22.70 -12.78 11.47
CA HIS A 148 -22.83 -13.11 12.89
C HIS A 148 -24.16 -12.68 13.51
N ALA A 149 -24.98 -11.92 12.78
CA ALA A 149 -26.32 -11.51 13.22
C ALA A 149 -27.41 -12.53 12.83
N ASP A 150 -27.08 -13.48 11.95
CA ASP A 150 -27.98 -14.53 11.45
C ASP A 150 -27.71 -15.93 12.07
N GLU A 151 -26.95 -16.01 13.17
CA GLU A 151 -26.77 -17.23 13.98
C GLU A 151 -27.45 -17.12 15.36
#